data_AF-A0A519XTW8-F1
#
_entry.id   AF-A0A519XTW8-F1
#
_cell.length_a   1.000
_cell.length_b   1.000
_cell.length_c   1.000
_cell.angle_alpha   90.00
_cell.angle_beta   90.00
_cell.angle_gamma   90.00
#
_symmetry.space_group_name_H-M   'P 1'
#
loop_
_entity.id
_entity.type
_entity.pdbx_description
1 polymer ?
#
loop_
_entity_poly.entity_id
_entity_poly.type
_entity_poly.pdbx_seq_one_letter_code
_entity_poly.pdbx_strand_id
1 'polypeptide(L)'
;QNGADLAIYGNPFGPPYAFAEPGIVMVSQDKNGNGLPDDEWFELAGSEYEKATTVKNYEITYTNPKAAANVAWTDNQGNSGVVNNSAKRINFYPLFASNQDKITFKGTLLPSTLSTSGIVTNAAFDWGYTDSYSTGDDYKTKLYNSFDIAWAVDGAGKKVSLSTIDFVKVFTAQNVNAGILGEISTDVKGATDLNIK
;
A
#
# COMPACT_ATOMS: atom_id res chain seq x y z
N GLN A 1 -14.97 -7.71 -18.03
CA GLN A 1 -16.06 -7.62 -17.05
C GLN A 1 -16.27 -6.13 -16.76
N ASN A 2 -17.45 -5.71 -16.31
CA ASN A 2 -17.68 -4.31 -15.95
C ASN A 2 -17.95 -4.25 -14.45
N GLY A 3 -17.16 -3.48 -13.71
CA GLY A 3 -17.32 -3.30 -12.27
C GLY A 3 -16.16 -3.87 -11.46
N ALA A 4 -16.25 -3.76 -10.13
CA ALA A 4 -15.22 -4.23 -9.23
C ALA A 4 -15.12 -5.76 -9.23
N ASP A 5 -13.90 -6.28 -9.32
CA ASP A 5 -13.58 -7.71 -9.33
C ASP A 5 -12.98 -8.17 -8.00
N LEU A 6 -12.33 -7.26 -7.26
CA LEU A 6 -11.57 -7.55 -6.06
C LEU A 6 -11.99 -6.62 -4.92
N ALA A 7 -12.22 -7.21 -3.74
CA ALA A 7 -12.39 -6.50 -2.49
C ALA A 7 -11.15 -6.68 -1.61
N ILE A 8 -10.61 -5.58 -1.06
CA ILE A 8 -9.59 -5.61 -0.01
C ILE A 8 -10.14 -4.97 1.26
N TYR A 9 -10.08 -5.72 2.36
CA TYR A 9 -10.62 -5.29 3.65
C TYR A 9 -9.54 -4.59 4.48
N GLY A 10 -9.89 -3.46 5.10
CA GLY A 10 -8.99 -2.65 5.94
C GLY A 10 -9.64 -2.20 7.26
N ASN A 11 -9.13 -1.11 7.85
CA ASN A 11 -9.69 -0.51 9.06
C ASN A 11 -9.73 1.03 9.07
N PRO A 12 -9.95 1.73 7.94
CA PRO A 12 -9.86 3.18 7.91
C PRO A 12 -10.97 3.81 8.74
N PHE A 13 -10.66 4.97 9.32
CA PHE A 13 -11.65 5.81 9.97
C PHE A 13 -12.23 6.83 8.98
N GLY A 14 -13.56 6.93 8.97
CA GLY A 14 -14.30 7.92 8.19
C GLY A 14 -14.43 9.28 8.88
N PRO A 15 -15.09 10.26 8.24
CA PRO A 15 -15.31 11.59 8.82
C PRO A 15 -16.13 11.52 10.13
N PRO A 16 -15.95 12.49 11.06
CA PRO A 16 -15.17 13.72 10.91
C PRO A 16 -13.65 13.60 11.20
N TYR A 17 -13.19 12.46 11.72
CA TYR A 17 -11.79 12.22 12.07
C TYR A 17 -11.18 11.19 11.11
N ALA A 18 -11.12 11.58 9.83
CA ALA A 18 -10.66 10.68 8.78
C ALA A 18 -9.21 10.25 9.02
N PHE A 19 -8.99 8.93 8.97
CA PHE A 19 -7.67 8.34 9.12
C PHE A 19 -7.62 7.11 8.22
N ALA A 20 -7.11 7.31 7.01
CA ALA A 20 -6.83 6.26 6.04
C ALA A 20 -5.33 5.97 6.05
N GLU A 21 -4.94 4.73 5.78
CA GLU A 21 -3.53 4.35 5.65
C GLU A 21 -3.34 3.70 4.27
N PRO A 22 -3.42 4.49 3.20
CA PRO A 22 -3.68 4.01 1.85
C PRO A 22 -2.63 2.97 1.42
N GLY A 23 -3.11 1.84 0.91
CA GLY A 23 -2.28 0.79 0.33
C GLY A 23 -2.37 0.77 -1.20
N ILE A 24 -1.22 0.59 -1.86
CA ILE A 24 -1.17 0.25 -3.29
C ILE A 24 -1.55 -1.22 -3.44
N VAL A 25 -2.39 -1.51 -4.43
CA VAL A 25 -2.75 -2.89 -4.81
C VAL A 25 -2.10 -3.22 -6.14
N MET A 26 -1.35 -4.33 -6.15
CA MET A 26 -0.84 -4.95 -7.37
C MET A 26 -1.45 -6.33 -7.54
N VAL A 27 -1.62 -6.74 -8.79
CA VAL A 27 -2.11 -8.06 -9.18
C VAL A 27 -1.14 -8.74 -10.13
N SER A 28 -1.13 -10.07 -10.12
CA SER A 28 -0.39 -10.90 -11.09
C SER A 28 -1.27 -12.04 -11.57
N GLN A 29 -1.02 -12.48 -12.81
CA GLN A 29 -1.57 -13.71 -13.38
C GLN A 29 -0.51 -14.80 -13.31
N ASP A 30 -0.88 -16.02 -12.95
CA ASP A 30 -0.01 -17.20 -13.05
C ASP A 30 0.07 -17.65 -14.51
N LYS A 31 0.81 -16.87 -15.30
CA LYS A 31 0.94 -17.06 -16.74
C LYS A 31 1.75 -18.31 -17.06
N ASN A 32 2.70 -18.66 -16.18
CA ASN A 32 3.56 -19.82 -16.37
C ASN A 32 2.97 -21.12 -15.77
N GLY A 33 1.93 -21.02 -14.93
CA GLY A 33 1.16 -22.13 -14.38
C GLY A 33 1.86 -22.88 -13.23
N ASN A 34 2.81 -22.24 -12.54
CA ASN A 34 3.60 -22.86 -11.47
C ASN A 34 2.99 -22.67 -10.07
N GLY A 35 1.92 -21.90 -9.93
CA GLY A 35 1.28 -21.58 -8.65
C GLY A 35 2.10 -20.66 -7.75
N LEU A 36 3.09 -19.93 -8.29
CA LEU A 36 3.97 -19.02 -7.57
C LEU A 36 3.77 -17.57 -8.04
N PRO A 37 3.93 -16.59 -7.13
CA PRO A 37 3.78 -15.17 -7.44
C PRO A 37 5.04 -14.57 -8.13
N ASP A 38 5.55 -15.23 -9.17
CA ASP A 38 6.81 -14.90 -9.86
C ASP A 38 6.67 -14.40 -11.31
N ASP A 39 5.44 -14.30 -11.80
CA ASP A 39 5.10 -13.60 -13.04
C ASP A 39 5.05 -12.06 -12.88
N GLU A 40 4.76 -11.36 -13.99
CA GLU A 40 4.72 -9.90 -14.04
C GLU A 40 3.62 -9.30 -13.15
N TRP A 41 3.98 -8.28 -12.38
CA TRP A 41 3.08 -7.56 -11.49
C TRP A 41 2.56 -6.27 -12.12
N PHE A 42 1.26 -6.05 -12.00
CA PHE A 42 0.56 -4.86 -12.52
C PHE A 42 -0.04 -4.07 -11.35
N GLU A 43 0.19 -2.76 -11.30
CA GLU A 43 -0.50 -1.90 -10.34
C GLU A 43 -1.94 -1.68 -10.79
N LEU A 44 -2.90 -1.69 -9.86
CA LEU A 44 -4.26 -1.22 -10.14
C LEU A 44 -4.27 0.30 -9.92
N ALA A 45 -4.23 1.06 -11.01
CA ALA A 45 -4.09 2.51 -10.96
C ALA A 45 -5.28 3.17 -10.28
N GLY A 46 -5.02 3.94 -9.22
CA GLY A 46 -6.02 4.74 -8.51
C GLY A 46 -6.06 6.21 -8.93
N SER A 47 -6.89 6.98 -8.22
CA SER A 47 -7.13 8.42 -8.44
C SER A 47 -5.88 9.32 -8.49
N GLU A 48 -4.81 8.93 -7.80
CA GLU A 48 -3.55 9.71 -7.77
C GLU A 48 -2.50 9.22 -8.77
N TYR A 49 -2.76 8.14 -9.52
CA TYR A 49 -1.73 7.43 -10.27
C TYR A 49 -0.96 8.35 -11.24
N GLU A 50 -1.70 9.19 -11.98
CA GLU A 50 -1.18 10.10 -13.01
C GLU A 50 -0.71 11.46 -12.46
N LYS A 51 -0.87 11.71 -11.15
CA LYS A 51 -0.52 13.02 -10.57
C LYS A 51 1.00 13.14 -10.41
N ALA A 52 1.53 14.33 -10.70
CA ALA A 52 2.96 14.63 -10.55
C ALA A 52 3.47 14.49 -9.11
N THR A 53 2.58 14.50 -8.12
CA THR A 53 2.89 14.27 -6.71
C THR A 53 3.12 12.81 -6.36
N THR A 54 2.78 11.89 -7.26
CA THR A 54 2.98 10.44 -7.08
C THR A 54 4.33 10.04 -7.66
N VAL A 55 5.19 9.48 -6.81
CA VAL A 55 6.53 9.05 -7.22
C VAL A 55 6.49 7.59 -7.64
N LYS A 56 6.66 7.35 -8.93
CA LYS A 56 6.82 6.00 -9.50
C LYS A 56 8.28 5.53 -9.35
N ASN A 57 8.50 4.22 -9.32
CA ASN A 57 9.82 3.63 -9.12
C ASN A 57 10.51 4.14 -7.84
N TYR A 58 9.73 4.46 -6.82
CA TYR A 58 10.25 4.84 -5.50
C TYR A 58 10.93 3.64 -4.87
N GLU A 59 12.15 3.84 -4.38
CA GLU A 59 12.92 2.81 -3.68
C GLU A 59 13.22 3.28 -2.27
N ILE A 60 12.95 2.40 -1.30
CA ILE A 60 13.24 2.63 0.12
C ILE A 60 14.07 1.47 0.65
N THR A 61 15.17 1.80 1.31
CA THR A 61 16.11 0.83 1.88
C THR A 61 16.11 0.95 3.39
N TYR A 62 15.76 -0.12 4.08
CA TYR A 62 15.83 -0.24 5.53
C TYR A 62 17.15 -0.91 5.95
N THR A 63 17.78 -0.40 6.99
CA THR A 63 18.99 -0.98 7.59
C THR A 63 18.65 -1.63 8.92
N ASN A 64 18.99 -2.91 9.08
CA ASN A 64 18.71 -3.65 10.30
C ASN A 64 19.54 -3.08 11.48
N PRO A 65 18.90 -2.62 12.56
CA PRO A 65 19.62 -2.12 13.73
C PRO A 65 20.27 -3.25 14.56
N LYS A 66 19.98 -4.52 14.25
CA LYS A 66 20.44 -5.72 14.99
C LYS A 66 20.09 -5.70 16.48
N ALA A 67 19.05 -4.93 16.84
CA ALA A 67 18.62 -4.70 18.20
C ALA A 67 17.14 -4.26 18.21
N ALA A 68 16.53 -4.25 19.40
CA ALA A 68 15.23 -3.63 19.61
C ALA A 68 15.36 -2.09 19.61
N ALA A 69 15.53 -1.53 18.41
CA ALA A 69 15.73 -0.10 18.18
C ALA A 69 14.96 0.37 16.94
N ASN A 70 15.00 1.67 16.70
CA ASN A 70 14.47 2.28 15.49
C ASN A 70 15.17 1.69 14.25
N VAL A 71 14.42 1.46 13.19
CA VAL A 71 14.94 0.93 11.93
C VAL A 71 15.18 2.10 10.99
N ALA A 72 16.44 2.40 10.69
CA ALA A 72 16.79 3.49 9.79
C ALA A 72 16.43 3.16 8.34
N TRP A 73 16.00 4.17 7.58
CA TRP A 73 15.76 4.05 6.16
C TRP A 73 16.34 5.23 5.36
N THR A 74 16.68 4.97 4.10
CA THR A 74 17.03 5.96 3.08
C THR A 74 16.23 5.67 1.82
N ASP A 75 15.91 6.69 1.04
CA ASP A 75 15.20 6.52 -0.23
C ASP A 75 16.03 6.98 -1.45
N ASN A 76 15.54 6.68 -2.65
CA ASN A 76 16.13 7.13 -3.91
C ASN A 76 15.78 8.59 -4.29
N GLN A 77 15.08 9.31 -3.41
CA GLN A 77 14.80 10.75 -3.52
C GLN A 77 15.80 11.60 -2.72
N GLY A 78 16.74 10.96 -2.01
CA GLY A 78 17.75 11.61 -1.18
C GLY A 78 17.30 11.88 0.26
N ASN A 79 16.14 11.37 0.68
CA ASN A 79 15.65 11.50 2.04
C ASN A 79 16.09 10.32 2.91
N SER A 80 15.93 10.51 4.22
CA SER A 80 16.18 9.47 5.21
C SER A 80 15.29 9.67 6.44
N GLY A 81 15.14 8.61 7.21
CA GLY A 81 14.36 8.65 8.44
C GLY A 81 14.45 7.34 9.21
N VAL A 82 13.47 7.11 10.08
CA VAL A 82 13.37 5.89 10.87
C VAL A 82 11.94 5.40 10.97
N VAL A 83 11.77 4.08 11.02
CA VAL A 83 10.58 3.45 11.61
C VAL A 83 10.77 3.49 13.13
N ASN A 84 9.83 4.10 13.84
CA ASN A 84 9.93 4.32 15.27
C ASN A 84 9.55 3.05 16.03
N ASN A 85 10.51 2.48 16.75
CA ASN A 85 10.27 1.38 17.67
C ASN A 85 10.20 1.94 19.09
N SER A 86 9.09 2.61 19.40
CA SER A 86 8.92 3.33 20.67
C SER A 86 8.95 2.39 21.87
N ALA A 87 8.43 1.17 21.71
CA ALA A 87 8.40 0.16 22.77
C ALA A 87 9.78 -0.43 23.07
N LYS A 88 10.70 -0.48 22.09
CA LYS A 88 12.05 -1.08 22.19
C LYS A 88 12.06 -2.49 22.81
N ARG A 89 10.98 -3.26 22.60
CA ARG A 89 10.83 -4.61 23.16
C ARG A 89 11.32 -5.71 22.22
N ILE A 90 11.16 -5.50 20.91
CA ILE A 90 11.52 -6.45 19.87
C ILE A 90 12.20 -5.72 18.71
N ASN A 91 12.96 -6.44 17.89
CA ASN A 91 13.50 -5.88 16.65
C ASN A 91 12.34 -5.68 15.65
N PHE A 92 12.21 -4.48 15.09
CA PHE A 92 11.20 -4.16 14.06
C PHE A 92 11.68 -4.48 12.65
N TYR A 93 12.95 -4.88 12.48
CA TYR A 93 13.43 -5.41 11.21
C TYR A 93 12.91 -6.85 10.99
N PRO A 94 12.37 -7.18 9.80
CA PRO A 94 11.78 -8.49 9.54
C PRO A 94 12.81 -9.62 9.66
N LEU A 95 12.61 -10.51 10.64
CA LEU A 95 13.48 -11.67 10.88
C LEU A 95 13.43 -12.70 9.74
N PHE A 96 12.35 -12.69 8.94
CA PHE A 96 12.19 -13.55 7.78
C PHE A 96 12.92 -13.03 6.53
N ALA A 97 13.44 -11.80 6.55
CA ALA A 97 14.17 -11.27 5.40
C ALA A 97 15.44 -12.09 5.16
N SER A 98 15.65 -12.51 3.91
CA SER A 98 16.82 -13.29 3.50
C SER A 98 18.13 -12.54 3.77
N ASN A 99 18.13 -11.23 3.51
CA ASN A 99 19.21 -10.33 3.90
C ASN A 99 18.91 -9.70 5.26
N GLN A 100 19.75 -10.00 6.25
CA GLN A 100 19.61 -9.46 7.59
C GLN A 100 20.35 -8.13 7.80
N ASP A 101 21.05 -7.57 6.83
CA ASP A 101 21.75 -6.28 6.98
C ASP A 101 20.93 -5.11 6.43
N LYS A 102 20.41 -5.27 5.21
CA LYS A 102 19.58 -4.29 4.53
C LYS A 102 18.53 -4.96 3.67
N ILE A 103 17.38 -4.32 3.53
CA ILE A 103 16.32 -4.73 2.60
C ILE A 103 15.83 -3.50 1.84
N THR A 104 15.61 -3.67 0.54
CA THR A 104 15.14 -2.60 -0.34
C THR A 104 13.82 -3.02 -0.96
N PHE A 105 12.83 -2.12 -0.90
CA PHE A 105 11.56 -2.27 -1.58
C PHE A 105 11.44 -1.23 -2.69
N LYS A 106 10.75 -1.60 -3.76
CA LYS A 106 10.46 -0.74 -4.89
C LYS A 106 8.96 -0.72 -5.16
N GLY A 107 8.40 0.45 -5.43
CA GLY A 107 6.99 0.60 -5.74
C GLY A 107 6.59 2.04 -6.08
N THR A 108 5.32 2.35 -5.81
CA THR A 108 4.73 3.68 -5.96
C THR A 108 4.59 4.34 -4.58
N LEU A 109 5.00 5.60 -4.48
CA LEU A 109 4.80 6.44 -3.29
C LEU A 109 3.77 7.52 -3.61
N LEU A 110 2.68 7.56 -2.83
CA LEU A 110 1.67 8.61 -2.85
C LEU A 110 2.09 9.79 -1.97
N PRO A 111 1.59 11.01 -2.26
CA PRO A 111 1.83 12.16 -1.41
C PRO A 111 1.26 11.95 -0.01
N SER A 112 1.83 12.62 1.00
CA SER A 112 1.23 12.65 2.34
C SER A 112 -0.06 13.46 2.33
N THR A 113 -1.09 12.94 2.99
CA THR A 113 -2.34 13.65 3.29
C THR A 113 -2.48 13.93 4.79
N LEU A 114 -1.38 13.79 5.54
CA LEU A 114 -1.34 13.93 6.98
C LEU A 114 -1.55 15.40 7.35
N SER A 115 -2.53 15.65 8.21
CA SER A 115 -2.71 16.94 8.87
C SER A 115 -2.45 16.78 10.36
N THR A 116 -1.57 17.63 10.90
CA THR A 116 -1.30 17.74 12.34
C THR A 116 -1.86 19.04 12.93
N SER A 117 -2.61 19.81 12.13
CA SER A 117 -3.28 21.03 12.57
C SER A 117 -4.53 20.69 13.37
N GLY A 118 -4.35 20.35 14.65
CA GLY A 118 -5.42 19.95 15.57
C GLY A 118 -5.44 18.45 15.81
N ILE A 119 -6.62 17.82 15.68
CA ILE A 119 -6.71 16.36 15.71
C ILE A 119 -5.98 15.82 14.48
N VAL A 120 -5.05 14.89 14.69
CA VAL A 120 -4.27 14.30 13.61
C VAL A 120 -5.20 13.51 12.70
N THR A 121 -5.15 13.80 11.40
CA THR A 121 -5.93 13.11 10.37
C THR A 121 -5.03 12.72 9.22
N ASN A 122 -5.42 11.68 8.49
CA ASN A 122 -4.81 11.32 7.21
C ASN A 122 -5.95 11.07 6.22
N ALA A 123 -6.12 11.98 5.28
CA ALA A 123 -7.28 11.95 4.39
C ALA A 123 -7.18 10.80 3.38
N ALA A 124 -8.31 10.16 3.10
CA ALA A 124 -8.45 9.21 2.01
C ALA A 124 -8.30 9.91 0.64
N PHE A 125 -7.79 9.18 -0.35
CA PHE A 125 -7.86 9.57 -1.75
C PHE A 125 -9.20 9.15 -2.38
N ASP A 126 -9.50 9.68 -3.57
CA ASP A 126 -10.83 9.59 -4.18
C ASP A 126 -11.27 8.17 -4.55
N TRP A 127 -10.36 7.28 -4.94
CA TRP A 127 -10.59 5.84 -5.18
C TRP A 127 -9.27 5.10 -5.50
N GLY A 128 -9.32 3.77 -5.50
CA GLY A 128 -8.25 2.89 -6.00
C GLY A 128 -7.12 2.60 -5.01
N TYR A 129 -7.39 2.73 -3.71
CA TYR A 129 -6.44 2.42 -2.64
C TYR A 129 -7.15 1.68 -1.51
N THR A 130 -6.47 0.71 -0.91
CA THR A 130 -7.04 -0.05 0.22
C THR A 130 -6.81 0.69 1.52
N ASP A 131 -7.51 0.27 2.56
CA ASP A 131 -7.45 0.87 3.89
C ASP A 131 -7.77 2.36 3.83
N SER A 132 -8.84 2.65 3.09
CA SER A 132 -9.21 3.99 2.70
C SER A 132 -10.72 4.19 2.82
N TYR A 133 -11.14 5.20 3.59
CA TYR A 133 -12.54 5.62 3.65
C TYR A 133 -12.86 6.55 2.46
N SER A 134 -12.69 6.00 1.26
CA SER A 134 -12.73 6.72 0.00
C SER A 134 -14.15 7.12 -0.41
N THR A 135 -14.31 8.28 -1.05
CA THR A 135 -15.60 8.78 -1.54
C THR A 135 -16.06 8.09 -2.82
N GLY A 136 -15.13 7.57 -3.62
CA GLY A 136 -15.40 6.72 -4.79
C GLY A 136 -15.73 5.28 -4.41
N ASP A 137 -15.83 4.97 -3.12
CA ASP A 137 -16.31 3.69 -2.63
C ASP A 137 -17.43 3.86 -1.59
N ASP A 138 -18.18 2.79 -1.37
CA ASP A 138 -19.18 2.70 -0.29
C ASP A 138 -18.61 1.90 0.88
N TYR A 139 -17.48 2.37 1.43
CA TYR A 139 -16.79 1.68 2.53
C TYR A 139 -17.70 1.53 3.75
N LYS A 140 -18.58 2.51 4.01
CA LYS A 140 -19.53 2.49 5.12
C LYS A 140 -20.41 1.25 5.11
N THR A 141 -20.86 0.83 3.94
CA THR A 141 -21.78 -0.30 3.76
C THR A 141 -21.01 -1.60 3.49
N LYS A 142 -19.98 -1.53 2.64
CA LYS A 142 -19.23 -2.70 2.16
C LYS A 142 -18.17 -3.20 3.13
N LEU A 143 -17.57 -2.29 3.90
CA LEU A 143 -16.42 -2.55 4.79
C LEU A 143 -15.16 -3.05 4.07
N TYR A 144 -15.04 -2.78 2.77
CA TYR A 144 -13.87 -3.07 1.95
C TYR A 144 -13.70 -2.00 0.87
N ASN A 145 -12.50 -1.95 0.29
CA ASN A 145 -12.21 -1.18 -0.91
C ASN A 145 -12.34 -2.05 -2.17
N SER A 146 -13.07 -1.56 -3.15
CA SER A 146 -13.35 -2.18 -4.45
C SER A 146 -12.27 -1.85 -5.49
N PHE A 147 -11.83 -2.87 -6.20
CA PHE A 147 -10.85 -2.76 -7.28
C PHE A 147 -11.36 -3.46 -8.55
N ASP A 148 -11.18 -2.82 -9.69
CA ASP A 148 -11.49 -3.36 -11.02
C ASP A 148 -10.18 -3.78 -11.70
N ILE A 149 -10.10 -5.01 -12.21
CA ILE A 149 -8.93 -5.55 -12.90
C ILE A 149 -8.57 -4.74 -14.15
N ALA A 150 -9.55 -4.06 -14.75
CA ALA A 150 -9.35 -3.17 -15.88
C ALA A 150 -8.60 -1.88 -15.51
N TRP A 151 -8.23 -1.68 -14.24
CA TRP A 151 -7.33 -0.60 -13.81
C TRP A 151 -5.84 -1.00 -13.90
N ALA A 152 -5.53 -2.23 -14.31
CA ALA A 152 -4.17 -2.72 -14.40
C ALA A 152 -3.30 -1.90 -15.37
N VAL A 153 -2.11 -1.53 -14.89
CA VAL A 153 -1.04 -0.89 -15.66
C VAL A 153 0.29 -1.61 -15.46
N ASP A 154 1.09 -1.68 -16.52
CA ASP A 154 2.43 -2.28 -16.48
C ASP A 154 3.48 -1.36 -15.83
N GLY A 155 4.73 -1.83 -15.77
CA GLY A 155 5.85 -1.05 -15.22
C GLY A 155 6.19 0.24 -15.98
N ALA A 156 5.63 0.43 -17.19
CA ALA A 156 5.74 1.67 -17.97
C ALA A 156 4.49 2.57 -17.83
N GLY A 157 3.51 2.18 -17.00
CA GLY A 157 2.25 2.89 -16.81
C GLY A 157 1.26 2.71 -17.95
N LYS A 158 1.51 1.76 -18.87
CA LYS A 158 0.58 1.48 -19.95
C LYS A 158 -0.53 0.58 -19.43
N LYS A 159 -1.78 0.92 -19.77
CA LYS A 159 -2.94 0.08 -19.48
C LYS A 159 -2.81 -1.31 -20.11
N VAL A 160 -3.05 -2.34 -19.31
CA VAL A 160 -3.02 -3.75 -19.73
C VAL A 160 -4.38 -4.39 -19.48
N SER A 161 -4.77 -5.31 -20.37
CA SER A 161 -5.94 -6.16 -20.16
C SER A 161 -5.48 -7.50 -19.60
N LEU A 162 -5.93 -7.80 -18.38
CA LEU A 162 -5.73 -9.09 -17.72
C LEU A 162 -7.03 -9.90 -17.78
N SER A 163 -6.92 -11.23 -17.80
CA SER A 163 -8.04 -12.16 -17.77
C SER A 163 -8.35 -12.69 -16.38
N THR A 164 -7.35 -12.80 -15.50
CA THR A 164 -7.46 -13.37 -14.14
C THR A 164 -6.66 -12.55 -13.13
N ILE A 165 -6.95 -12.77 -11.85
CA ILE A 165 -6.09 -12.37 -10.73
C ILE A 165 -5.76 -13.65 -9.98
N ASP A 166 -4.52 -14.10 -10.07
CA ASP A 166 -4.06 -15.31 -9.36
C ASP A 166 -3.33 -14.92 -8.07
N PHE A 167 -2.66 -13.76 -8.07
CA PHE A 167 -1.98 -13.22 -6.89
C PHE A 167 -2.33 -11.76 -6.67
N VAL A 168 -2.44 -11.39 -5.40
CA VAL A 168 -2.63 -10.01 -4.95
C VAL A 168 -1.48 -9.64 -4.01
N LYS A 169 -0.95 -8.44 -4.17
CA LYS A 169 0.06 -7.85 -3.30
C LYS A 169 -0.39 -6.47 -2.89
N VAL A 170 -0.28 -6.21 -1.59
CA VAL A 170 -0.58 -4.90 -1.00
C VAL A 170 0.66 -4.38 -0.29
N PHE A 171 0.95 -3.10 -0.44
CA PHE A 171 1.99 -2.43 0.33
C PHE A 171 1.60 -0.99 0.66
N THR A 172 2.15 -0.47 1.76
CA THR A 172 1.90 0.89 2.23
C THR A 172 2.29 1.91 1.17
N ALA A 173 1.35 2.79 0.82
CA ALA A 173 1.53 3.75 -0.25
C ALA A 173 2.21 5.06 0.20
N GLN A 174 2.35 5.28 1.51
CA GLN A 174 2.93 6.48 2.11
C GLN A 174 4.13 6.12 3.00
N ASN A 175 5.16 6.97 2.99
CA ASN A 175 6.27 6.90 3.95
C ASN A 175 6.17 8.11 4.88
N VAL A 176 5.28 8.03 5.87
CA VAL A 176 4.90 9.14 6.74
C VAL A 176 5.01 8.72 8.20
N ASN A 177 5.55 9.59 9.04
CA ASN A 177 5.54 9.47 10.48
C ASN A 177 4.54 10.48 11.07
N ALA A 178 3.45 9.98 11.65
CA ALA A 178 2.39 10.74 12.30
C ALA A 178 2.68 11.07 13.78
N GLY A 179 3.96 11.03 14.19
CA GLY A 179 4.42 11.40 15.52
C GLY A 179 4.02 10.36 16.57
N ILE A 180 3.17 10.74 17.53
CA ILE A 180 2.74 9.86 18.62
C ILE A 180 1.88 8.68 18.13
N LEU A 181 1.24 8.84 16.97
CA LEU A 181 0.44 7.78 16.35
C LEU A 181 1.30 6.74 15.63
N GLY A 182 2.61 6.98 15.49
CA GLY A 182 3.52 6.09 14.76
C GLY A 182 3.56 6.42 13.28
N GLU A 183 3.95 5.44 12.49
CA GLU A 183 3.90 5.47 11.03
C GLU A 183 2.46 5.45 10.50
N ILE A 184 2.29 5.94 9.26
CA ILE A 184 1.16 5.51 8.45
C ILE A 184 1.52 4.13 7.87
N SER A 185 0.74 3.12 8.21
CA SER A 185 0.93 1.71 7.83
C SER A 185 -0.39 1.10 7.39
N THR A 186 -0.45 0.62 6.15
CA THR A 186 -1.66 -0.02 5.63
C THR A 186 -2.03 -1.27 6.41
N ASP A 187 -3.27 -1.32 6.89
CA ASP A 187 -3.88 -2.49 7.50
C ASP A 187 -4.67 -3.30 6.47
N VAL A 188 -4.41 -4.62 6.43
CA VAL A 188 -5.12 -5.56 5.56
C VAL A 188 -5.72 -6.68 6.39
N LYS A 189 -7.04 -6.85 6.28
CA LYS A 189 -7.80 -7.90 6.98
C LYS A 189 -8.15 -9.10 6.10
N GLY A 190 -7.98 -8.97 4.79
CA GLY A 190 -8.25 -10.03 3.83
C GLY A 190 -8.56 -9.48 2.45
N ALA A 191 -8.77 -10.41 1.52
CA ALA A 191 -9.19 -10.14 0.15
C ALA A 191 -10.31 -11.09 -0.26
N THR A 192 -11.16 -10.68 -1.18
CA THR A 192 -12.24 -11.52 -1.73
C THR A 192 -12.45 -11.21 -3.20
N ASP A 193 -12.58 -12.26 -4.01
CA ASP A 193 -13.06 -12.15 -5.38
C ASP A 193 -14.57 -11.91 -5.36
N LEU A 194 -14.98 -10.77 -5.94
CA LEU A 194 -16.37 -10.31 -5.98
C LEU A 194 -17.23 -11.03 -7.03
N ASN A 195 -16.61 -11.88 -7.85
CA ASN A 195 -17.27 -12.65 -8.90
C ASN A 195 -17.40 -14.15 -8.56
N ILE A 196 -16.95 -14.59 -7.38
CA ILE A 196 -17.24 -15.95 -6.89
C ILE A 196 -18.76 -16.08 -6.68
N LYS A 197 -19.34 -17.12 -7.29
CA LYS A 197 -20.76 -17.49 -7.14
C LYS A 197 -20.93 -18.61 -6.14
#